data_AF-A0A6J5C5M4-F1
#
_entry.id   AF-A0A6J5C5M4-F1
#
_cell.length_a   1.000
_cell.length_b   1.000
_cell.length_c   1.000
_cell.angle_alpha   90.00
_cell.angle_beta   90.00
_cell.angle_gamma   90.00
#
_symmetry.space_group_name_H-M   'P 1'
#
loop_
_entity.id
_entity.type
_entity.pdbx_description
1 polymer ?
#
loop_
_entity_poly.entity_id
_entity_poly.type
_entity_poly.pdbx_seq_one_letter_code
_entity_poly.pdbx_strand_id
1 'polypeptide(L)' 'MGYGAKGVMTLGQETDIAGEEMLNMQHLEASPDGKFVLLVETERSEWGVQQQTCYRMPAQRLIELIRKEGERMDG' A
#
# COMPACT_ATOMS: atom_id res chain seq x y z
N MET A 1 -24.10 -13.01 3.30
CA MET A 1 -22.68 -12.92 2.89
C MET A 1 -22.20 -11.54 3.26
N GLY A 2 -21.40 -11.41 4.32
CA GLY A 2 -20.93 -10.09 4.76
C GLY A 2 -19.94 -9.55 3.74
N TYR A 3 -20.22 -8.37 3.19
CA TYR A 3 -19.24 -7.61 2.41
C TYR A 3 -18.12 -7.22 3.38
N GLY A 4 -16.98 -7.90 3.33
CA GLY A 4 -15.82 -7.46 4.12
C GLY A 4 -15.41 -6.07 3.66
N ALA A 5 -14.93 -5.26 4.61
CA ALA A 5 -14.53 -3.89 4.34
C ALA A 5 -13.40 -3.87 3.30
N LYS A 6 -13.64 -3.19 2.17
CA LYS A 6 -12.58 -2.81 1.24
C LYS A 6 -12.02 -1.48 1.71
N GLY A 7 -10.72 -1.44 1.95
CA GLY A 7 -9.99 -0.22 2.30
C GLY A 7 -8.77 -0.10 1.41
N VAL A 8 -8.54 1.10 0.89
CA VAL A 8 -7.29 1.49 0.24
C VAL A 8 -6.67 2.59 1.07
N MET A 9 -5.41 2.45 1.43
CA MET A 9 -4.64 3.45 2.16
C MET A 9 -3.38 3.79 1.38
N THR A 10 -3.26 5.04 0.95
CA THR A 10 -2.00 5.55 0.38
C THR A 10 -0.97 5.72 1.49
N LEU A 11 0.21 5.12 1.31
CA LEU A 11 1.33 5.18 2.24
C LEU A 11 2.36 6.23 1.82
N GLY A 12 2.56 6.39 0.51
CA GLY A 12 3.52 7.31 -0.05
C GLY A 12 3.13 7.68 -1.47
N GLN A 13 3.38 8.93 -1.83
CA GLN A 13 3.19 9.43 -3.19
C GLN A 13 4.29 10.43 -3.49
N GLU A 14 4.96 10.23 -4.61
CA GLU A 14 5.96 11.13 -5.16
C GLU A 14 5.44 11.63 -6.51
N THR A 15 5.48 12.95 -6.69
CA THR A 15 5.13 13.63 -7.94
C THR A 15 6.36 14.29 -8.53
N ASP A 16 6.31 14.58 -9.83
CA ASP A 16 7.33 15.38 -10.48
C ASP A 16 7.42 16.81 -9.92
N ILE A 17 8.44 17.55 -10.36
CA ILE A 17 8.72 18.92 -9.87
C ILE A 17 7.55 19.88 -10.16
N ALA A 18 6.78 19.62 -11.23
CA ALA A 18 5.58 20.38 -11.58
C ALA A 18 4.34 19.96 -10.74
N GLY A 19 4.39 18.82 -10.06
CA GLY A 19 3.25 18.24 -9.33
C GLY A 19 2.15 17.70 -10.25
N GLU A 20 2.43 17.58 -11.54
CA GLU A 20 1.45 17.21 -12.58
C GLU A 20 1.45 15.71 -12.84
N GLU A 21 2.61 15.05 -12.68
CA GLU A 21 2.74 13.62 -12.93
C GLU A 21 3.15 12.86 -11.67
N MET A 22 2.44 11.76 -11.42
CA MET A 22 2.81 10.79 -10.38
C MET A 22 4.01 9.96 -10.84
N LEU A 23 5.11 10.04 -10.09
CA LEU A 23 6.33 9.27 -10.35
C LEU A 23 6.27 7.93 -9.64
N ASN A 24 6.03 7.95 -8.32
CA ASN A 24 5.95 6.76 -7.50
C ASN A 24 4.74 6.82 -6.57
N MET A 25 4.08 5.68 -6.36
CA MET A 25 2.98 5.57 -5.40
C MET A 25 3.02 4.21 -4.72
N GLN A 26 2.81 4.24 -3.41
CA GLN A 26 2.64 3.04 -2.59
C GLN A 26 1.29 3.11 -1.88
N HIS A 27 0.50 2.06 -2.00
CA HIS A 27 -0.75 1.93 -1.26
C HIS A 27 -1.00 0.50 -0.79
N LEU A 28 -1.72 0.39 0.32
CA LEU A 28 -2.20 -0.88 0.86
C LEU A 28 -3.66 -1.09 0.50
N GLU A 29 -3.99 -2.28 0.00
CA GLU A 29 -5.36 -2.72 -0.27
C GLU A 29 -5.73 -3.91 0.60
N ALA A 30 -6.91 -3.87 1.24
CA ALA A 30 -7.47 -5.02 1.93
C ALA A 30 -8.23 -5.94 0.96
N SER A 31 -8.05 -7.26 1.09
CA SER A 31 -8.86 -8.21 0.35
C SER A 31 -10.33 -8.14 0.78
N PRO A 32 -11.30 -8.47 -0.09
CA PRO A 32 -12.72 -8.40 0.25
C PRO A 32 -13.14 -9.29 1.43
N ASP A 33 -12.37 -10.33 1.74
CA ASP A 33 -12.58 -11.23 2.87
C ASP A 33 -11.74 -10.86 4.11
N GLY A 34 -10.94 -9.80 4.04
CA GLY A 34 -10.07 -9.31 5.11
C GLY A 34 -8.90 -10.24 5.47
N LYS A 35 -8.70 -11.35 4.73
CA LYS A 35 -7.65 -12.33 5.05
C LYS A 35 -6.27 -11.90 4.58
N PHE A 36 -6.22 -11.05 3.56
CA PHE A 36 -4.98 -10.62 2.94
C PHE A 36 -4.96 -9.11 2.78
N VAL A 37 -3.74 -8.60 2.71
CA VAL A 37 -3.44 -7.23 2.31
C VAL A 37 -2.48 -7.29 1.13
N LEU A 38 -2.63 -6.36 0.20
CA LEU A 38 -1.71 -6.14 -0.89
C LEU A 38 -1.00 -4.80 -0.69
N LEU A 39 0.33 -4.81 -0.72
CA LEU A 39 1.12 -3.60 -0.99
C LEU A 39 1.27 -3.50 -2.49
N VAL A 40 0.78 -2.41 -3.06
CA VAL A 40 0.93 -2.08 -4.46
C VAL A 40 1.93 -0.94 -4.55
N GLU A 41 3.01 -1.19 -5.30
CA GLU A 41 4.02 -0.21 -5.61
C GLU A 41 3.92 0.10 -7.10
N THR A 42 3.71 1.37 -7.42
CA THR A 42 3.68 1.87 -8.78
C THR A 42 4.88 2.78 -8.96
N GLU A 43 5.71 2.46 -9.95
CA GLU A 43 6.90 3.23 -10.28
C GLU A 43 6.86 3.64 -11.74
N ARG A 44 7.32 4.85 -12.04
CA ARG A 44 7.47 5.34 -13.41
C ARG A 44 8.95 5.46 -13.75
N SER A 45 9.37 4.75 -14.78
CA SER A 45 10.75 4.85 -15.27
C SER A 45 11.01 6.19 -15.97
N GLU A 46 12.29 6.52 -16.10
CA GLU A 46 12.77 7.68 -16.89
C GLU A 46 12.33 7.64 -18.37
N TRP A 47 11.94 6.47 -18.88
CA TRP A 47 11.42 6.25 -20.22
C TRP A 47 9.89 6.38 -20.32
N GLY A 48 9.24 6.81 -19.23
CA GLY A 48 7.78 6.96 -19.14
C GLY A 48 7.02 5.65 -18.99
N VAL A 49 7.70 4.53 -18.71
CA VAL A 49 7.05 3.24 -18.51
C VAL A 49 6.60 3.12 -17.06
N GLN A 50 5.31 2.95 -16.85
CA GLN A 50 4.75 2.64 -15.53
C GLN A 50 4.83 1.13 -15.28
N GLN A 51 5.45 0.76 -14.16
CA GLN A 51 5.51 -0.61 -13.67
C GLN A 51 4.76 -0.70 -12.35
N GLN A 52 4.04 -1.81 -12.17
CA GLN A 52 3.30 -2.09 -10.95
C GLN A 52 3.79 -3.41 -10.37
N THR A 53 4.24 -3.37 -9.12
CA THR A 53 4.64 -4.54 -8.35
C THR A 53 3.66 -4.73 -7.20
N CYS A 54 3.17 -5.95 -7.02
CA CYS A 54 2.19 -6.29 -5.99
C CYS A 54 2.76 -7.33 -5.04
N TYR A 55 2.81 -7.00 -3.76
CA TYR A 55 3.19 -7.92 -2.69
C TYR A 55 1.96 -8.29 -1.88
N ARG A 56 1.77 -9.57 -1.63
CA ARG A 56 0.63 -10.09 -0.86
C ARG A 56 1.10 -10.70 0.45
N MET A 57 0.40 -10.39 1.53
CA MET A 57 0.59 -11.08 2.80
C MET A 57 -0.71 -11.29 3.58
N PRO A 58 -0.77 -12.27 4.50
CA PRO A 58 -1.91 -12.40 5.42
C PRO A 58 -2.06 -11.15 6.29
N ALA A 59 -3.29 -10.66 6.46
CA ALA A 59 -3.57 -9.47 7.25
C ALA A 59 -3.11 -9.63 8.72
N GLN A 60 -3.32 -10.82 9.29
CA GLN A 60 -2.84 -11.16 10.63
C GLN A 60 -1.32 -10.99 10.76
N ARG A 61 -0.57 -11.40 9.74
CA ARG A 61 0.88 -11.30 9.75
C ARG A 61 1.35 -9.84 9.71
N LEU A 62 0.68 -8.99 8.95
CA LEU A 62 0.95 -7.55 8.95
C LEU A 62 0.73 -6.95 10.34
N ILE A 63 -0.39 -7.28 11.00
CA ILE A 63 -0.69 -6.80 12.36
C ILE A 63 0.38 -7.23 13.37
N GLU A 64 0.81 -8.49 13.31
CA GLU A 64 1.89 -9.00 14.16
C GLU A 64 3.19 -8.23 13.95
N LEU A 65 3.55 -7.92 12.69
CA LEU A 65 4.76 -7.15 12.37
C LEU A 65 4.64 -5.71 12.85
N ILE A 66 3.49 -5.05 12.64
CA ILE A 66 3.25 -3.68 13.15
C ILE A 66 3.36 -3.66 14.68
N ARG A 67 2.81 -4.65 15.38
CA ARG A 67 2.92 -4.72 16.85
C ARG A 67 4.34 -5.00 17.34
N LYS A 68 5.14 -5.71 16.55
CA LYS A 68 6.50 -6.11 16.91
C LYS A 68 7.52 -5.00 16.63
N GLU A 69 7.42 -4.38 15.45
CA GLU A 69 8.41 -3.44 14.93
C GLU A 69 7.93 -1.98 14.94
N GLY A 70 6.62 -1.76 15.09
CA GLY A 70 6.04 -0.42 15.08
C GLY A 70 6.30 0.32 16.39
N GLU A 71 6.47 1.63 16.27
CA GLU A 71 6.57 2.50 17.43
C GLU A 71 5.20 2.68 18.08
N ARG A 72 5.14 2.44 19.40
CA ARG A 72 3.95 2.75 20.17
C ARG A 72 3.90 4.27 20.36
N MET A 73 2.92 4.90 19.73
CA MET A 73 2.60 6.30 20.00
C MET A 73 1.69 6.33 21.23
N ASP A 74 2.24 6.71 22.38
CA ASP A 74 1.41 7.10 23.52
C ASP A 74 0.83 8.48 23.20
N GLY A 75 -0.50 8.57 23.15
CA GLY A 75 -1.24 9.81 22.89
C GLY A 75 -1.56 10.56 24.17
#